data_AF-A0A8J7TXA1-F1
#
_entry.id   AF-A0A8J7TXA1-F1
#
_cell.length_a   1.000
_cell.length_b   1.000
_cell.length_c   1.000
_cell.angle_alpha   90.00
_cell.angle_beta   90.00
_cell.angle_gamma   90.00
#
_symmetry.space_group_name_H-M   'P 1'
#
loop_
_entity.id
_entity.type
_entity.pdbx_description
1 polymer ?
#
loop_
_entity_poly.entity_id
_entity_poly.type
_entity_poly.pdbx_seq_one_letter_code
_entity_poly.pdbx_strand_id
1 'polypeptide(L)'
;MSDDLREHIRRLSERAAAMGIGTAFRDAVRRVLEALRQDPRRAGDPLRNLRGLKMTEYRLLREQLVVNYSVHDRIPMVTVWRFQPTSGHPLAPPPHNGD
;
A
#
# COMPACT_ATOMS: atom_id res chain seq x y z
N MET A 1 -5.25 6.00 8.58
CA MET A 1 -4.00 5.21 8.47
C MET A 1 -3.52 4.99 9.89
N SER A 2 -3.18 3.77 10.28
CA SER A 2 -2.66 3.50 11.64
C SER A 2 -1.24 4.04 11.81
N ASP A 3 -0.84 4.28 13.06
CA ASP A 3 0.52 4.70 13.40
C ASP A 3 1.55 3.62 13.02
N ASP A 4 1.22 2.34 13.20
CA ASP A 4 2.06 1.22 12.78
C ASP A 4 2.34 1.22 11.28
N LEU A 5 1.33 1.53 10.46
CA LEU A 5 1.51 1.57 9.01
C LEU A 5 2.36 2.79 8.62
N ARG A 6 2.22 3.92 9.31
CA ARG A 6 3.05 5.11 9.07
C ARG A 6 4.51 4.81 9.40
N GLU A 7 4.74 4.17 10.54
CA GLU A 7 6.06 3.72 10.97
C GLU A 7 6.66 2.70 10.00
N HIS A 8 5.86 1.77 9.49
CA HIS A 8 6.28 0.81 8.47
C HIS A 8 6.74 1.49 7.18
N ILE A 9 5.96 2.44 6.65
CA ILE A 9 6.34 3.19 5.44
C ILE A 9 7.60 4.03 5.70
N ARG A 10 7.75 4.61 6.90
CA ARG A 10 8.96 5.35 7.28
C ARG A 10 10.20 4.45 7.20
N ARG A 11 10.15 3.24 7.78
CA ARG A 11 11.26 2.27 7.71
C ARG A 11 11.58 1.84 6.28
N LEU A 12 10.57 1.63 5.44
CA LEU A 12 10.79 1.34 4.02
C LEU A 12 11.49 2.51 3.32
N SER A 13 11.09 3.75 3.63
CA SER A 13 11.72 4.95 3.08
C SER A 13 13.18 5.10 3.52
N GLU A 14 13.51 4.78 4.77
CA GLU A 14 14.87 4.81 5.28
C GLU A 14 15.76 3.76 4.61
N ARG A 15 15.25 2.54 4.46
CA ARG A 15 15.94 1.47 3.71
C ARG A 15 16.15 1.87 2.24
N ALA A 16 15.14 2.47 1.61
CA ALA A 16 15.25 2.95 0.23
C ALA A 16 16.34 4.02 0.08
N ALA A 17 16.43 4.94 1.04
CA ALA A 17 17.47 5.97 1.06
C ALA A 17 18.87 5.35 1.21
N ALA A 18 19.04 4.39 2.12
CA ALA A 18 20.31 3.69 2.32
C ALA A 18 20.78 2.91 1.08
N MET A 19 19.84 2.45 0.24
CA MET A 19 20.12 1.73 -1.00
C MET A 19 20.27 2.64 -2.24
N GLY A 20 20.22 3.97 -2.08
CA GLY A 20 20.31 4.93 -3.18
C GLY A 20 19.05 5.02 -4.07
N ILE A 21 17.94 4.39 -3.68
CA ILE A 21 16.66 4.37 -4.43
C ILE A 21 15.56 5.20 -3.74
N GLY A 22 15.92 6.02 -2.75
CA GLY A 22 14.97 6.77 -1.92
C GLY A 22 14.03 7.70 -2.71
N THR A 23 14.55 8.39 -3.74
CA THR A 23 13.74 9.27 -4.60
C THR A 23 12.70 8.47 -5.39
N ALA A 24 13.12 7.37 -6.03
CA ALA A 24 12.23 6.49 -6.78
C ALA A 24 11.13 5.90 -5.88
N PHE A 25 11.49 5.44 -4.68
CA PHE A 25 10.52 4.94 -3.71
C PHE A 25 9.52 6.01 -3.26
N ARG A 26 9.99 7.23 -2.98
CA ARG A 26 9.12 8.35 -2.58
C ARG A 26 8.12 8.71 -3.69
N ASP A 27 8.57 8.71 -4.95
CA ASP A 27 7.70 8.94 -6.10
C ASP A 27 6.66 7.85 -6.26
N ALA A 28 7.05 6.58 -6.07
CA ALA A 28 6.12 5.45 -6.11
C ALA A 28 5.04 5.56 -5.02
N VAL A 29 5.44 5.86 -3.78
CA VAL A 29 4.51 6.10 -2.65
C VAL A 29 3.56 7.26 -2.99
N ARG A 30 4.08 8.37 -3.51
CA ARG A 30 3.26 9.53 -3.91
C ARG A 30 2.21 9.15 -4.95
N ARG A 31 2.60 8.46 -6.02
CA ARG A 31 1.68 8.03 -7.10
C ARG A 31 0.60 7.07 -6.60
N VAL A 32 0.94 6.21 -5.64
CA VAL A 32 -0.02 5.34 -4.97
C VAL A 32 -1.03 6.14 -4.15
N LEU A 33 -0.56 7.09 -3.34
CA LEU A 33 -1.44 7.94 -2.53
C LEU A 33 -2.32 8.84 -3.39
N GLU A 34 -1.81 9.37 -4.49
CA GLU A 34 -2.57 10.16 -5.46
C GLU A 34 -3.69 9.32 -6.10
N ALA A 35 -3.40 8.07 -6.51
CA ALA A 35 -4.41 7.19 -7.07
C ALA A 35 -5.54 6.90 -6.06
N LEU A 36 -5.20 6.63 -4.80
CA LEU A 36 -6.17 6.41 -3.73
C LEU A 36 -6.97 7.67 -3.38
N ARG A 37 -6.41 8.85 -3.59
CA ARG A 37 -7.09 10.13 -3.32
C ARG A 37 -8.05 10.54 -4.45
N GLN A 38 -7.70 10.24 -5.70
CA GLN A 38 -8.49 10.64 -6.87
C GLN A 38 -9.69 9.73 -7.10
N ASP A 39 -9.45 8.42 -7.22
CA ASP A 39 -10.52 7.45 -7.45
C ASP A 39 -10.14 6.08 -6.87
N PRO A 40 -10.32 5.88 -5.56
CA PRO A 40 -9.89 4.65 -4.90
C PRO A 40 -10.66 3.42 -5.39
N ARG A 41 -11.86 3.55 -5.97
CA ARG A 41 -12.64 2.39 -6.45
C ARG A 41 -12.15 1.90 -7.81
N ARG A 42 -11.53 2.78 -8.60
CA ARG A 42 -10.91 2.45 -9.90
C ARG A 42 -9.41 2.20 -9.80
N ALA A 43 -8.77 2.58 -8.69
CA ALA A 43 -7.34 2.45 -8.52
C ALA A 43 -6.85 0.99 -8.43
N GLY A 44 -7.66 0.08 -7.89
CA GLY A 44 -7.26 -1.32 -7.71
C GLY A 44 -8.41 -2.30 -7.92
N ASP A 45 -8.08 -3.58 -7.75
CA ASP A 45 -9.00 -4.68 -7.98
C ASP A 45 -9.84 -4.95 -6.72
N PRO A 46 -11.18 -5.03 -6.84
CA PRO A 46 -12.02 -5.40 -5.71
C PRO A 46 -11.78 -6.86 -5.33
N LEU A 47 -11.52 -7.10 -4.04
CA LEU A 47 -11.28 -8.45 -3.51
C LEU A 47 -12.54 -9.03 -2.88
N ARG A 48 -13.19 -8.29 -1.99
CA ARG A 48 -14.41 -8.73 -1.28
C ARG A 48 -15.18 -7.57 -0.67
N ASN A 49 -16.48 -7.76 -0.48
CA ASN A 49 -17.33 -6.83 0.24
C ASN A 49 -17.43 -7.20 1.73
N LEU A 50 -17.11 -6.26 2.60
CA LEU A 50 -17.21 -6.35 4.05
C LEU A 50 -18.58 -5.78 4.48
N ARG A 51 -19.65 -6.55 4.24
CA ARG A 51 -21.05 -6.10 4.38
C ARG A 51 -21.35 -5.46 5.74
N GLY A 52 -20.83 -6.04 6.83
CA GLY A 52 -21.02 -5.52 8.19
C GLY A 52 -20.38 -4.14 8.43
N LEU A 53 -19.38 -3.77 7.63
CA LEU A 53 -18.65 -2.50 7.73
C LEU A 53 -19.02 -1.50 6.63
N LYS A 54 -19.89 -1.88 5.68
CA LYS A 54 -20.22 -1.08 4.47
C LYS A 54 -18.96 -0.63 3.73
N MET A 55 -18.02 -1.56 3.58
CA MET A 55 -16.75 -1.33 2.91
C MET A 55 -16.51 -2.41 1.87
N THR A 56 -15.81 -2.04 0.81
CA THR A 56 -15.24 -3.00 -0.15
C THR A 56 -13.73 -2.97 -0.02
N GLU A 57 -13.12 -4.15 0.12
CA GLU A 57 -11.68 -4.35 0.14
C GLU A 57 -11.14 -4.40 -1.29
N TYR A 58 -10.02 -3.71 -1.52
CA TYR A 58 -9.34 -3.62 -2.80
C TYR A 58 -7.85 -3.92 -2.64
N ARG A 59 -7.23 -4.34 -3.74
CA ARG A 59 -5.78 -4.43 -3.88
C ARG A 59 -5.31 -3.58 -5.04
N LEU A 60 -4.35 -2.71 -4.76
CA LEU A 60 -3.62 -1.94 -5.77
C LEU A 60 -2.21 -2.55 -5.88
N LEU A 61 -1.84 -2.94 -7.09
CA LEU A 61 -0.46 -3.28 -7.44
C LEU A 61 0.07 -2.20 -8.39
N ARG A 62 1.08 -1.45 -7.94
CA ARG A 62 1.72 -0.41 -8.76
C ARG A 62 3.20 -0.33 -8.42
N GLU A 63 4.05 -0.31 -9.44
CA GLU A 63 5.51 -0.12 -9.27
C GLU A 63 6.12 -1.10 -8.25
N GLN A 64 5.70 -2.37 -8.29
CA GLN A 64 6.13 -3.42 -7.35
C GLN A 64 5.76 -3.14 -5.88
N LEU A 65 4.81 -2.26 -5.62
CA LEU A 65 4.19 -2.03 -4.32
C LEU A 65 2.77 -2.60 -4.32
N VAL A 66 2.47 -3.40 -3.30
CA VAL A 66 1.14 -3.92 -3.02
C VAL A 66 0.54 -3.10 -1.90
N VAL A 67 -0.63 -2.53 -2.17
CA VAL A 67 -1.43 -1.82 -1.18
C VAL A 67 -2.78 -2.49 -1.07
N ASN A 68 -3.10 -2.98 0.13
CA ASN A 68 -4.46 -3.40 0.43
C ASN A 68 -5.15 -2.31 1.25
N TYR A 69 -6.35 -1.97 0.81
CA TYR A 69 -7.14 -0.90 1.36
C TYR A 69 -8.61 -1.22 1.26
N SER A 70 -9.41 -0.51 2.05
CA SER A 70 -10.86 -0.61 2.03
C SER A 70 -11.46 0.75 1.73
N VAL A 71 -12.50 0.78 0.91
CA VAL A 71 -13.26 1.99 0.59
C VAL A 71 -14.65 1.84 1.16
N HIS A 72 -15.12 2.85 1.88
CA HIS A 72 -16.48 2.86 2.38
C HIS A 72 -17.47 3.12 1.23
N ASP A 73 -18.61 2.44 1.26
CA ASP A 73 -19.56 2.42 0.13
C ASP A 73 -20.31 3.75 -0.03
N ARG A 74 -20.56 4.47 1.07
CA ARG A 74 -21.30 5.76 1.08
C ARG A 74 -20.49 7.01 1.39
N ILE A 75 -19.51 6.95 2.28
CA ILE A 75 -18.67 8.10 2.63
C ILE A 75 -17.34 8.03 1.88
N PRO A 76 -16.73 9.17 1.51
CA PRO A 76 -15.44 9.22 0.81
C PRO A 76 -14.28 8.92 1.78
N MET A 77 -14.29 7.71 2.36
CA MET A 77 -13.32 7.24 3.33
C MET A 77 -12.55 6.04 2.78
N VAL A 78 -11.22 6.14 2.85
CA VAL A 78 -10.29 5.09 2.44
C VAL A 78 -9.45 4.69 3.65
N THR A 79 -9.35 3.39 3.91
CA THR A 79 -8.53 2.84 4.98
C THR A 79 -7.49 1.91 4.40
N VAL A 80 -6.23 2.35 4.39
CA VAL A 80 -5.08 1.51 4.05
C VAL A 80 -4.67 0.72 5.28
N TRP A 81 -4.52 -0.60 5.12
CA TRP A 81 -4.13 -1.49 6.21
C TRP A 81 -2.92 -2.38 5.86
N ARG A 82 -2.51 -2.43 4.58
CA ARG A 82 -1.25 -3.04 4.17
C ARG A 82 -0.58 -2.23 3.09
N PHE A 83 0.73 -2.01 3.23
CA PHE A 83 1.57 -1.38 2.23
C PHE A 83 2.90 -2.12 2.24
N GLN A 84 3.26 -2.79 1.15
CA GLN A 84 4.49 -3.59 1.12
C GLN A 84 5.07 -3.68 -0.29
N PRO A 85 6.38 -3.87 -0.42
CA PRO A 85 6.99 -4.27 -1.68
C PRO A 85 6.62 -5.71 -2.07
N THR A 86 6.54 -6.01 -3.36
CA THR A 86 6.46 -7.39 -3.88
C THR A 86 7.79 -8.12 -3.71
N SER A 87 7.80 -9.45 -3.78
CA SER A 87 9.00 -10.28 -3.61
C SER A 87 10.17 -9.94 -4.54
N GLY A 88 9.93 -9.38 -5.73
CA GLY A 88 10.97 -8.91 -6.65
C GLY A 88 11.53 -7.51 -6.38
N HIS A 89 10.96 -6.77 -5.41
CA HIS A 89 11.38 -5.40 -5.14
C HIS A 89 12.65 -5.37 -4.27
N PRO A 90 13.60 -4.45 -4.51
CA PRO A 90 14.79 -4.28 -3.65
C PRO A 90 14.52 -4.06 -2.14
N LEU A 91 13.30 -3.71 -1.76
CA LEU A 91 12.91 -3.42 -0.37
C LEU A 91 12.12 -4.57 0.24
N ALA A 92 11.84 -5.63 -0.52
CA ALA A 92 11.23 -6.83 0.00
C ALA A 92 12.04 -7.31 1.22
N PRO A 93 11.38 -7.81 2.26
CA PRO A 93 12.09 -8.57 3.28
C PRO A 93 12.81 -9.74 2.59
N PRO A 94 14.03 -10.10 3.05
CA PRO A 94 14.67 -11.32 2.56
C PRO A 94 13.69 -12.50 2.72
N PRO A 95 13.68 -13.47 1.80
CA PRO A 95 12.88 -14.67 1.98
C PRO A 95 13.24 -15.29 3.33
N HIS A 96 12.22 -15.52 4.16
CA HIS A 96 12.39 -16.32 5.37
C HIS A 96 12.72 -17.74 4.94
N ASN A 97 14.01 -18.07 4.88
CA ASN A 97 14.46 -19.46 4.85
C ASN A 97 14.32 -20.00 6.27
N GLY A 98 13.15 -20.54 6.62
CA GLY A 98 12.89 -21.19 7.90
C GLY A 98 11.40 -21.28 8.22
N ASP A 99 10.73 -22.31 7.71
CA ASP A 99 10.51 -23.62 8.37
C ASP A 99 10.39 -24.72 7.30
#